data_AF-A0A926B538-F1
#
_entry.id   AF-A0A926B538-F1
#
_cell.length_a   1.000
_cell.length_b   1.000
_cell.length_c   1.000
_cell.angle_alpha   90.00
_cell.angle_beta   90.00
_cell.angle_gamma   90.00
#
_symmetry.space_group_name_H-M   'P 1'
#
loop_
_entity.id
_entity.type
_entity.pdbx_description
1 polymer ?
#
loop_
_entity_poly.entity_id
_entity_poly.type
_entity_poly.pdbx_seq_one_letter_code
_entity_poly.pdbx_strand_id
1 'polypeptide(L)'
;MRILIVGRHKKIVKGATMIATAFGHSVHGVCSIDEQRKAVLENTYHLILVNCAVNVRDRTELLPDNRVEDFVGVDSLFEYFEKYEETM
;
A
#
# COMPACT_ATOMS: atom_id res chain seq x y z
N MET A 1 17.20 -2.80 5.88
CA MET A 1 15.99 -3.39 5.23
C MET A 1 15.56 -2.50 4.08
N ARG A 2 14.96 -3.08 3.04
CA ARG A 2 14.25 -2.35 1.97
C ARG A 2 12.77 -2.29 2.34
N ILE A 3 12.21 -1.09 2.47
CA ILE A 3 10.84 -0.87 2.94
C ILE A 3 10.06 -0.12 1.86
N LEU A 4 8.86 -0.59 1.55
CA LEU A 4 7.88 0.15 0.74
C LEU A 4 6.83 0.75 1.67
N ILE A 5 6.54 2.04 1.52
CA ILE A 5 5.49 2.75 2.26
C ILE A 5 4.45 3.23 1.24
N VAL A 6 3.22 2.73 1.37
CA VAL A 6 2.11 2.99 0.46
C VAL A 6 1.03 3.80 1.18
N GLY A 7 0.57 4.90 0.58
CA GLY A 7 -0.59 5.62 1.12
C GLY A 7 -1.02 6.83 0.30
N ARG A 8 -2.31 7.19 0.32
CA ARG A 8 -2.87 8.30 -0.47
C ARG A 8 -2.38 9.70 -0.02
N HIS A 9 -1.98 9.85 1.24
CA HIS A 9 -1.57 11.15 1.79
C HIS A 9 -0.06 11.37 1.69
N LYS A 10 0.37 12.18 0.71
CA LYS A 10 1.79 12.53 0.49
C LYS A 10 2.55 12.97 1.74
N LYS A 11 1.91 13.72 2.65
CA LYS A 11 2.54 14.18 3.90
C LYS A 11 2.84 13.02 4.85
N ILE A 12 1.90 12.07 4.98
CA ILE A 12 2.05 10.89 5.84
C ILE A 12 3.16 10.00 5.28
N VAL A 13 3.08 9.68 3.97
CA VAL A 13 4.10 8.87 3.30
C VAL A 13 5.48 9.50 3.45
N LYS A 14 5.62 10.80 3.15
CA LYS A 14 6.89 11.52 3.31
C LYS A 14 7.41 11.48 4.74
N GLY A 15 6.56 11.70 5.74
CA GLY A 15 6.95 11.66 7.15
C GLY A 15 7.47 10.28 7.56
N ALA A 16 6.73 9.23 7.20
CA ALA A 16 7.13 7.85 7.49
C ALA A 16 8.43 7.46 6.75
N THR A 17 8.59 7.88 5.49
CA THR A 17 9.84 7.69 4.73
C THR A 17 11.02 8.35 5.44
N MET A 18 10.89 9.62 5.84
CA MET A 18 11.97 10.34 6.53
C MET A 18 12.40 9.64 7.82
N ILE A 19 11.45 9.20 8.63
CA ILE A 19 11.73 8.49 9.89
C ILE A 19 12.45 7.17 9.60
N ALA A 20 11.92 6.33 8.72
CA ALA A 20 12.52 5.04 8.41
C ALA A 20 13.93 5.17 7.78
N THR A 21 14.16 6.20 6.96
CA THR A 21 15.49 6.52 6.43
C THR A 21 16.45 6.94 7.54
N ALA A 22 16.00 7.73 8.53
CA ALA A 22 16.83 8.12 9.68
C ALA A 22 17.30 6.92 10.52
N PHE A 23 16.53 5.83 10.54
CA PHE A 23 16.93 4.54 11.15
C PHE A 23 17.82 3.66 10.25
N GLY A 24 18.33 4.20 9.13
CA GLY A 24 19.26 3.50 8.24
C GLY A 24 18.59 2.49 7.30
N HIS A 25 17.30 2.63 7.04
CA HIS A 25 16.59 1.79 6.08
C HIS A 25 16.60 2.40 4.67
N SER A 26 16.57 1.55 3.64
CA SER A 26 16.31 1.94 2.26
C SER A 26 14.80 1.95 2.05
N VAL A 27 14.22 3.12 1.73
CA VAL A 27 12.76 3.31 1.75
C VAL A 27 12.27 3.86 0.42
N HIS A 28 11.20 3.28 -0.12
CA HIS A 28 10.42 3.84 -1.22
C HIS A 28 9.04 4.24 -0.70
N GLY A 29 8.65 5.49 -0.94
CA GLY A 29 7.31 6.00 -0.66
C GLY A 29 6.52 6.14 -1.95
N VAL A 30 5.32 5.57 -2.02
CA VAL A 30 4.42 5.65 -3.18
C VAL A 30 3.04 6.13 -2.75
N CYS A 31 2.42 6.97 -3.58
CA CYS A 31 1.14 7.59 -3.28
C CYS A 31 0.03 7.27 -4.30
N SER A 32 0.35 6.57 -5.39
CA SER A 32 -0.61 6.10 -6.38
C SER A 32 -0.54 4.59 -6.57
N ILE A 33 -1.62 4.01 -7.12
CA ILE A 33 -1.69 2.58 -7.46
C ILE A 33 -0.67 2.23 -8.54
N ASP A 34 -0.48 3.09 -9.54
CA ASP A 34 0.48 2.85 -10.62
C ASP A 34 1.92 2.86 -10.10
N GLU A 35 2.26 3.81 -9.22
CA GLU A 35 3.56 3.85 -8.54
C GLU A 35 3.79 2.60 -7.69
N GLN A 36 2.75 2.16 -6.97
CA GLN A 36 2.80 0.96 -6.15
C GLN A 36 3.03 -0.30 -6.99
N ARG A 37 2.25 -0.50 -8.06
CA ARG A 37 2.39 -1.64 -8.97
C ARG A 37 3.79 -1.68 -9.56
N LYS A 38 4.25 -0.55 -10.10
CA LYS A 38 5.61 -0.43 -10.64
C LYS A 38 6.67 -0.76 -9.58
N ALA A 39 6.52 -0.21 -8.38
CA ALA A 39 7.47 -0.42 -7.29
C ALA A 39 7.57 -1.90 -6.90
N VAL A 40 6.45 -2.61 -6.77
CA VAL A 40 6.39 -4.03 -6.40
C VAL A 40 6.91 -4.94 -7.50
N LEU A 41 6.59 -4.65 -8.77
CA LEU A 41 7.04 -5.46 -9.90
C LEU A 41 8.55 -5.33 -10.17
N GLU A 42 9.10 -4.13 -9.99
CA GLU A 42 10.51 -3.85 -10.32
C GLU A 42 11.47 -4.09 -9.14
N ASN A 43 10.96 -4.34 -7.93
CA ASN A 43 11.79 -4.39 -6.72
C ASN A 43 11.33 -5.44 -5.71
N THR A 44 12.29 -5.91 -4.91
CA THR A 44 12.02 -6.72 -3.72
C THR A 44 12.06 -5.86 -2.45
N TYR A 45 11.08 -6.04 -1.57
CA TYR A 45 10.99 -5.37 -0.28
C TYR A 45 10.97 -6.41 0.86
N HIS A 46 11.57 -6.05 1.99
CA HIS A 46 11.56 -6.87 3.21
C HIS A 46 10.31 -6.58 4.06
N LEU A 47 9.74 -5.38 3.90
CA LEU A 47 8.56 -4.91 4.61
C LEU A 47 7.79 -3.95 3.71
N ILE A 48 6.47 -4.13 3.63
CA ILE A 48 5.56 -3.22 2.94
C ILE A 48 4.58 -2.69 3.98
N LEU A 49 4.57 -1.37 4.18
CA LEU A 49 3.66 -0.68 5.08
C LEU A 49 2.58 0.00 4.26
N VAL A 50 1.31 -0.38 4.48
CA VAL A 50 0.18 0.16 3.74
C VAL A 50 -0.72 0.96 4.68
N ASN A 51 -0.94 2.23 4.37
CA ASN A 51 -1.88 3.07 5.09
C ASN A 51 -3.31 2.83 4.58
N CYS A 52 -4.04 1.96 5.26
CA CYS A 52 -5.46 1.69 5.03
C CYS A 52 -6.31 2.77 5.72
N ALA A 53 -6.31 3.99 5.20
CA ALA A 53 -7.20 5.02 5.74
C ALA A 53 -8.66 4.67 5.40
N VAL A 54 -9.44 4.29 6.41
CA VAL A 54 -10.89 4.18 6.31
C VAL A 54 -11.46 5.58 6.56
N ASN A 55 -11.97 6.24 5.52
CA ASN A 55 -12.63 7.51 5.71
C ASN A 55 -13.99 7.28 6.41
N VAL A 56 -14.32 8.09 7.41
CA VAL A 56 -15.61 7.98 8.12
C VAL A 56 -16.79 8.26 7.17
N ARG A 57 -16.57 9.07 6.13
CA ARG A 57 -17.53 9.30 5.03
C ARG A 57 -17.77 8.03 4.21
N ASP A 58 -16.70 7.33 3.84
CA ASP A 58 -16.76 6.05 3.10
C ASP A 58 -17.57 5.01 3.89
N ARG A 59 -17.44 4.98 5.22
CA ARG A 59 -18.22 4.07 6.10
C ARG A 59 -19.74 4.32 6.10
N THR A 60 -20.19 5.55 5.83
CA THR A 60 -21.62 5.92 5.78
C THR A 60 -22.22 5.86 4.37
N GLU A 61 -21.40 5.93 3.32
CA GLU A 61 -21.83 5.70 1.92
C GLU A 61 -21.88 4.20 1.56
N LEU A 62 -21.28 3.33 2.38
CA LEU A 62 -21.40 1.87 2.34
C LEU A 62 -22.74 1.39 2.94
N LEU A 63 -23.84 1.67 2.25
CA LEU A 63 -25.14 1.00 2.44
C LEU A 63 -25.08 -0.45 1.85
N PRO A 64 -26.09 -1.29 2.14
CA PRO A 64 -26.03 -2.58 2.86
C PRO A 64 -25.34 -3.76 2.13
N ASP A 65 -24.70 -3.53 0.98
CA ASP A 65 -24.27 -4.59 0.07
C ASP A 65 -22.85 -5.11 0.41
N ASN A 66 -22.20 -4.52 1.42
CA ASN A 66 -20.88 -4.91 1.95
C ASN A 66 -19.74 -5.03 0.91
N ARG A 67 -19.93 -4.51 -0.31
CA ARG A 67 -18.86 -4.47 -1.31
C ARG A 67 -18.01 -3.22 -1.07
N VAL A 68 -16.96 -3.39 -0.27
CA VAL A 68 -15.93 -2.38 -0.10
C VAL A 68 -15.04 -2.42 -1.35
N GLU A 69 -15.44 -1.76 -2.44
CA GLU A 69 -14.62 -1.66 -3.66
C GLU A 69 -13.46 -0.66 -3.53
N ASP A 70 -13.25 -0.05 -2.35
CA ASP A 70 -12.21 0.96 -2.10
C ASP A 70 -10.89 0.42 -1.51
N PHE A 71 -10.73 -0.90 -1.43
CA PHE A 71 -9.46 -1.53 -1.03
C PHE A 71 -8.45 -1.68 -2.18
N VAL A 72 -8.57 -0.90 -3.25
CA VAL A 72 -7.80 -1.04 -4.50
C VAL A 72 -6.27 -1.07 -4.31
N GLY A 73 -5.73 -0.48 -3.23
CA GLY A 73 -4.29 -0.55 -2.93
C GLY A 73 -3.84 -1.81 -2.18
N VAL A 74 -4.74 -2.47 -1.44
CA VAL A 74 -4.42 -3.62 -0.59
C VAL A 74 -4.91 -4.90 -1.25
N ASP A 75 -6.12 -4.90 -1.81
CA ASP A 75 -6.67 -6.03 -2.55
C ASP A 75 -5.84 -6.33 -3.79
N SER A 76 -5.33 -5.33 -4.52
CA SER A 76 -4.45 -5.59 -5.67
C SER A 76 -3.06 -6.13 -5.28
N LEU A 77 -2.61 -5.90 -4.04
CA LEU A 77 -1.41 -6.52 -3.48
C LEU A 77 -1.69 -7.98 -3.11
N PHE A 78 -2.84 -8.27 -2.49
CA PHE A 78 -3.25 -9.62 -2.13
C PHE A 78 -3.63 -10.47 -3.35
N GLU A 79 -4.39 -9.95 -4.30
CA GLU A 79 -4.69 -10.60 -5.59
C GLU A 79 -3.40 -10.94 -6.36
N TYR A 80 -2.38 -10.09 -6.28
CA TYR A 80 -1.07 -10.39 -6.85
C TYR A 80 -0.41 -11.58 -6.15
N PHE A 81 -0.43 -11.63 -4.81
CA PHE A 81 0.11 -12.77 -4.07
C PHE A 81 -0.68 -14.06 -4.31
N GLU A 82 -2.00 -14.01 -4.36
CA GLU A 82 -2.88 -15.16 -4.65
C GLU A 82 -2.58 -15.78 -6.03
N LYS A 83 -2.44 -14.96 -7.07
CA LYS A 83 -2.07 -15.46 -8.42
C LYS A 83 -0.67 -16.08 -8.47
N TYR A 84 0.24 -15.62 -7.62
CA TYR A 84 1.60 -16.14 -7.55
C TYR A 84 1.66 -17.47 -6.77
N GLU A 85 0.75 -17.71 -5.82
CA GLU A 85 0.60 -19.01 -5.16
C GLU A 85 0.07 -20.10 -6.10
N GLU A 86 -0.85 -19.77 -7.01
CA GLU A 86 -1.42 -20.73 -7.99
C GLU A 86 -0.41 -21.23 -9.05
N THR A 87 0.76 -20.57 -9.16
CA THR A 87 1.80 -20.90 -10.15
C THR A 87 3.01 -21.65 -9.57
N MET A 88 3.00 -21.97 -8.26
CA MET A 88 3.98 -22.83 -7.58
C MET A 88 3.42 -24.24 -7.33
#